data_AF-A0A527ZHN2-F1
#
_entry.id   AF-A0A527ZHN2-F1
#
_cell.length_a   1.000
_cell.length_b   1.000
_cell.length_c   1.000
_cell.angle_alpha   90.00
_cell.angle_beta   90.00
_cell.angle_gamma   90.00
#
_symmetry.space_group_name_H-M   'P 1'
#
loop_
_entity.id
_entity.type
_entity.pdbx_description
1 polymer ?
#
loop_
_entity_poly.entity_id
_entity_poly.type
_entity_poly.pdbx_seq_one_letter_code
_entity_poly.pdbx_strand_id
1 'polypeptide(L)'
;MDWDDGKVQGTTNFREFVMGYPSPGYKVSPQSAGPWQDFARDGSFACLAWIHQDVAAFNRFLDNNAAAGDGIVSPQHRRDWLAAKMMGRWPDGSPLARHPTAPPATADLDDHFGFADDPNGVRCPLSAHIRIVNARDDELTFPNRSRFPNGPPKFIRRGFSYGPPFEGISDDGIERGIV
;
A
#
# COMPACT_ATOMS: atom_id res chain seq x y z
N MET A 1 -7.60 4.51 -32.11
CA MET A 1 -7.19 3.91 -30.83
C MET A 1 -8.10 4.46 -29.76
N ASP A 2 -8.93 3.61 -29.17
CA ASP A 2 -9.68 3.94 -27.96
C ASP A 2 -8.67 3.90 -26.79
N TRP A 3 -8.35 5.05 -26.22
CA TRP A 3 -7.35 5.22 -25.15
C TRP A 3 -8.01 5.19 -23.76
N ASP A 4 -9.19 4.59 -23.67
CA ASP A 4 -9.94 4.40 -22.44
C ASP A 4 -9.68 3.00 -21.88
N ASP A 5 -8.52 2.86 -21.25
CA ASP A 5 -8.12 1.61 -20.59
C ASP A 5 -8.97 1.31 -19.35
N GLY A 6 -9.86 2.21 -18.90
CA GLY A 6 -10.66 2.05 -17.68
C GLY A 6 -11.82 1.04 -17.79
N LYS A 7 -12.04 0.44 -18.96
CA LYS A 7 -13.18 -0.46 -19.22
C LYS A 7 -12.94 -1.92 -18.81
N VAL A 8 -11.72 -2.29 -18.42
CA VAL A 8 -11.38 -3.65 -18.00
C VAL A 8 -11.24 -3.69 -16.48
N GLN A 9 -11.79 -4.70 -15.83
CA GLN A 9 -11.66 -4.83 -14.38
C GLN A 9 -10.18 -5.01 -14.00
N GLY A 10 -9.68 -4.20 -13.08
CA GLY A 10 -8.28 -4.23 -12.64
C GLY A 10 -7.32 -3.39 -13.48
N THR A 11 -7.78 -2.73 -14.55
CA THR A 11 -6.99 -1.74 -15.26
C THR A 11 -7.22 -0.34 -14.70
N THR A 12 -6.35 0.59 -15.07
CA THR A 12 -6.41 1.97 -14.64
C THR A 12 -5.99 2.86 -15.81
N ASN A 13 -6.56 4.05 -15.88
CA ASN A 13 -6.25 4.97 -16.97
C ASN A 13 -4.78 5.37 -16.88
N PHE A 14 -4.01 5.18 -17.96
CA PHE A 14 -2.58 5.50 -17.94
C PHE A 14 -2.30 6.99 -17.62
N ARG A 15 -3.27 7.88 -17.83
CA ARG A 15 -3.20 9.31 -17.50
C ARG A 15 -3.09 9.60 -15.99
N GLU A 16 -3.33 8.60 -15.14
CA GLU A 16 -2.98 8.61 -13.71
C GLU A 16 -1.45 8.71 -13.51
N PHE A 17 -0.66 8.21 -14.45
CA PHE A 17 0.80 8.09 -14.33
C PHE A 17 1.57 8.90 -15.39
N VAL A 18 1.00 9.11 -16.57
CA VAL A 18 1.68 9.74 -17.72
C VAL A 18 1.08 11.11 -18.05
N MET A 19 1.95 12.10 -18.16
CA MET A 19 1.62 13.50 -18.45
C MET A 19 1.52 13.78 -19.96
N GLY A 20 0.92 14.93 -20.30
CA GLY A 20 0.82 15.43 -21.68
C GLY A 20 -0.36 14.90 -22.49
N TYR A 21 -1.27 14.15 -21.85
CA TYR A 21 -2.47 13.58 -22.48
C TYR A 21 -3.79 14.04 -21.82
N PRO A 22 -4.05 15.36 -21.69
CA PRO A 22 -5.27 15.84 -21.02
C PRO A 22 -6.53 15.39 -21.76
N SER A 23 -7.56 15.05 -21.00
CA SER A 23 -8.91 14.76 -21.49
C SER A 23 -9.96 15.48 -20.63
N PRO A 24 -11.21 15.61 -21.07
CA PRO A 24 -12.27 16.23 -20.26
C PRO A 24 -12.44 15.57 -18.88
N GLY A 25 -12.22 14.25 -18.79
CA GLY A 25 -12.31 13.47 -17.55
C GLY A 25 -10.99 13.34 -16.77
N TYR A 26 -9.86 13.75 -17.36
CA TYR A 26 -8.54 13.58 -16.77
C TYR A 26 -7.63 14.80 -17.05
N LYS A 27 -7.67 15.76 -16.13
CA LYS A 27 -7.00 17.06 -16.26
C LYS A 27 -5.55 16.99 -15.79
N VAL A 28 -4.69 16.32 -16.55
CA VAL A 28 -3.22 16.36 -16.35
C VAL A 28 -2.65 17.69 -16.85
N SER A 29 -1.73 18.26 -16.09
CA SER A 29 -0.99 19.47 -16.48
C SER A 29 0.24 19.10 -17.32
N PRO A 30 0.66 19.95 -18.28
CA PRO A 30 0.01 21.18 -18.76
C PRO A 30 -1.21 20.91 -19.64
N GLN A 31 -2.28 21.71 -19.47
CA GLN A 31 -3.54 21.53 -20.21
C GLN A 31 -3.56 22.26 -21.56
N SER A 32 -2.90 23.41 -21.65
CA SER A 32 -2.85 24.21 -22.87
C SER A 32 -1.91 23.58 -23.89
N ALA A 33 -2.38 23.45 -25.12
CA ALA A 33 -1.53 23.04 -26.24
C ALA A 33 -0.36 24.02 -26.42
N GLY A 34 0.82 23.48 -26.71
CA GLY A 34 2.03 24.27 -26.92
C GLY A 34 3.29 23.56 -26.43
N PRO A 35 4.43 24.26 -26.44
CA PRO A 35 5.75 23.65 -26.21
C PRO A 35 5.87 22.99 -24.84
N TRP A 36 5.16 23.48 -23.82
CA TRP A 36 5.16 22.89 -22.48
C TRP A 36 4.42 21.56 -22.42
N GLN A 37 3.33 21.41 -23.17
CA GLN A 37 2.62 20.13 -23.28
C GLN A 37 3.47 19.11 -24.03
N ASP A 38 4.16 19.53 -25.10
CA ASP A 38 5.07 18.68 -25.86
C ASP A 38 6.27 18.24 -25.00
N PHE A 39 6.82 19.14 -24.18
CA PHE A 39 7.90 18.83 -23.25
C PHE A 39 7.48 17.82 -22.17
N ALA A 40 6.28 17.97 -21.61
CA ALA A 40 5.78 17.10 -20.55
C ALA A 40 5.21 15.77 -21.06
N ARG A 41 5.02 15.62 -22.38
CA ARG A 41 4.48 14.40 -22.98
C ARG A 41 5.36 13.20 -22.65
N ASP A 42 4.71 12.08 -22.31
CA ASP A 42 5.36 10.83 -21.88
C ASP A 42 6.17 10.94 -20.58
N GLY A 43 6.11 12.09 -19.89
CA GLY A 43 6.72 12.29 -18.58
C GLY A 43 5.85 11.74 -17.44
N SER A 44 6.47 11.60 -16.26
CA SER A 44 5.78 11.27 -15.01
C SER A 44 6.41 12.03 -13.85
N PHE A 45 5.68 12.19 -12.74
CA PHE A 45 6.25 12.71 -11.51
C PHE A 45 6.96 11.59 -10.74
N ALA A 46 8.24 11.78 -10.47
CA ALA A 46 8.99 10.91 -9.56
C ALA A 46 9.00 11.52 -8.16
N CYS A 47 8.49 10.78 -7.17
CA CYS A 47 8.67 11.10 -5.77
C CYS A 47 9.80 10.23 -5.22
N LEU A 48 10.88 10.87 -4.76
CA LEU A 48 11.99 10.20 -4.10
C LEU A 48 11.90 10.49 -2.60
N ALA A 49 11.90 9.43 -1.78
CA ALA A 49 11.86 9.55 -0.33
C ALA A 49 12.90 8.62 0.29
N TRP A 50 13.79 9.16 1.09
CA TRP A 50 14.70 8.35 1.89
C TRP A 50 14.10 8.16 3.28
N ILE A 51 13.67 6.94 3.58
CA ILE A 51 12.95 6.62 4.82
C ILE A 51 13.82 5.68 5.65
N HIS A 52 14.36 6.20 6.75
CA HIS A 52 15.04 5.40 7.76
C HIS A 52 14.05 4.48 8.50
N GLN A 53 14.48 3.25 8.77
CA GLN A 53 13.69 2.27 9.50
C GLN A 53 14.40 1.83 10.79
N ASP A 54 13.81 2.15 11.94
CA ASP A 54 14.25 1.61 13.23
C ASP A 54 13.65 0.20 13.43
N VAL A 55 14.33 -0.78 12.82
CA VAL A 55 13.92 -2.19 12.85
C VAL A 55 13.98 -2.75 14.27
N ALA A 56 14.98 -2.35 15.07
CA ALA A 56 15.12 -2.80 16.44
C ALA A 56 13.94 -2.33 17.30
N ALA A 57 13.50 -1.08 17.17
CA ALA A 57 12.33 -0.57 17.88
C ALA A 57 11.04 -1.25 17.43
N PHE A 58 10.86 -1.48 16.13
CA PHE A 58 9.71 -2.23 15.63
C PHE A 58 9.66 -3.64 16.21
N ASN A 59 10.80 -4.34 16.21
CA ASN A 59 10.92 -5.67 16.78
C ASN A 59 10.61 -5.72 18.28
N ARG A 60 11.15 -4.77 19.07
CA ARG A 60 10.80 -4.62 20.50
C ARG A 60 9.32 -4.34 20.69
N PHE A 61 8.73 -3.49 19.85
CA PHE A 61 7.31 -3.18 19.92
C PHE A 61 6.47 -4.44 19.72
N LEU A 62 6.82 -5.29 18.75
CA LEU A 62 6.10 -6.54 18.53
C LEU A 62 6.23 -7.49 19.72
N ASP A 63 7.42 -7.66 20.28
CA ASP A 63 7.64 -8.52 21.46
C ASP A 63 6.84 -8.05 22.67
N ASN A 64 6.86 -6.75 22.95
CA ASN A 64 6.19 -6.17 24.11
C ASN A 64 4.65 -6.22 24.00
N ASN A 65 4.10 -6.39 22.80
CA ASN A 65 2.66 -6.34 22.54
C ASN A 65 2.08 -7.64 21.96
N ALA A 66 2.88 -8.71 21.84
CA ALA A 66 2.44 -9.99 21.28
C ALA A 66 1.24 -10.61 22.02
N ALA A 67 1.03 -10.25 23.29
CA ALA A 67 -0.12 -10.66 24.09
C ALA A 67 -1.48 -10.23 23.47
N ALA A 68 -1.50 -9.25 22.57
CA ALA A 68 -2.70 -8.85 21.84
C ALA A 68 -3.30 -10.00 20.97
N GLY A 69 -2.50 -11.00 20.62
CA GLY A 69 -2.95 -12.19 19.89
C GLY A 69 -3.44 -13.34 20.78
N ASP A 70 -3.44 -13.18 22.10
CA ASP A 70 -3.80 -14.25 23.04
C ASP A 70 -5.25 -14.69 22.87
N GLY A 71 -5.45 -16.01 22.74
CA GLY A 71 -6.77 -16.60 22.49
C GLY A 71 -7.31 -16.38 21.06
N ILE A 72 -6.61 -15.63 20.21
CA ILE A 72 -7.00 -15.35 18.82
C ILE A 72 -6.14 -16.17 17.85
N VAL A 73 -4.82 -16.19 18.06
CA VAL A 73 -3.86 -16.91 17.19
C VAL A 73 -2.96 -17.82 18.01
N SER A 74 -2.34 -18.80 17.35
CA SER A 74 -1.39 -19.70 18.01
C SER A 74 -0.19 -18.91 18.55
N PRO A 75 0.44 -19.33 19.67
CA PRO A 75 1.56 -18.63 20.27
C PRO A 75 2.68 -18.27 19.30
N GLN A 76 3.00 -19.18 18.37
CA GLN A 76 4.03 -18.99 17.35
C GLN A 76 3.72 -17.86 16.34
N HIS A 77 2.45 -17.50 16.13
CA HIS A 77 2.06 -16.48 15.15
C HIS A 77 1.74 -15.12 15.77
N ARG A 78 1.75 -14.97 17.10
CA ARG A 78 1.28 -13.73 17.76
C ARG A 78 2.04 -12.49 17.31
N ARG A 79 3.37 -12.61 17.23
CA ARG A 79 4.26 -11.53 16.79
C ARG A 79 3.98 -11.12 15.34
N ASP A 80 3.95 -12.10 14.45
CA ASP A 80 3.70 -11.88 13.03
C ASP A 80 2.28 -11.43 12.73
N TRP A 81 1.30 -11.87 13.53
CA TRP A 81 -0.08 -11.42 13.43
C TRP A 81 -0.22 -9.95 13.81
N LEU A 82 0.47 -9.48 14.85
CA LEU A 82 0.49 -8.07 15.21
C LEU A 82 1.14 -7.22 14.10
N ALA A 83 2.26 -7.68 13.54
CA ALA A 83 2.87 -7.04 12.38
C ALA A 83 1.91 -7.02 11.19
N ALA A 84 1.21 -8.13 10.93
CA ALA A 84 0.21 -8.24 9.88
C ALA A 84 -0.98 -7.32 10.11
N LYS A 85 -1.41 -7.08 11.36
CA LYS A 85 -2.45 -6.09 11.68
C LYS A 85 -2.02 -4.67 11.34
N MET A 86 -0.74 -4.34 11.53
CA MET A 86 -0.18 -3.02 11.17
C MET A 86 0.01 -2.87 9.67
N MET A 87 0.46 -3.92 8.98
CA MET A 87 0.80 -3.86 7.55
C MET A 87 -0.37 -4.20 6.62
N GLY A 88 -1.27 -5.08 7.07
CA GLY A 88 -2.35 -5.71 6.30
C GLY A 88 -1.94 -6.99 5.55
N ARG A 89 -0.70 -7.45 5.73
CA ARG A 89 -0.17 -8.71 5.19
C ARG A 89 0.73 -9.40 6.20
N TRP A 90 0.73 -10.71 6.16
CA TRP A 90 1.72 -11.55 6.84
C TRP A 90 3.13 -11.32 6.25
N PRO A 91 4.20 -11.67 6.98
CA PRO A 91 5.58 -11.53 6.49
C PRO A 91 5.86 -12.25 5.16
N ASP A 92 5.13 -13.32 4.85
CA ASP A 92 5.21 -14.07 3.60
C ASP A 92 4.50 -13.38 2.41
N GLY A 93 3.79 -12.28 2.66
CA GLY A 93 3.00 -11.53 1.68
C GLY A 93 1.51 -11.87 1.66
N SER A 94 1.07 -12.92 2.37
CA SER A 94 -0.32 -13.35 2.40
C SER A 94 -1.24 -12.25 2.97
N PRO A 95 -2.37 -11.90 2.33
CA PRO A 95 -3.21 -10.81 2.78
C PRO A 95 -4.00 -11.18 4.04
N LEU A 96 -3.92 -10.32 5.06
CA LEU A 96 -4.58 -10.55 6.35
C LEU A 96 -6.11 -10.61 6.20
N ALA A 97 -6.68 -9.91 5.22
CA ALA A 97 -8.11 -9.95 4.92
C ALA A 97 -8.62 -11.37 4.57
N ARG A 98 -7.79 -12.19 3.90
CA ARG A 98 -8.11 -13.58 3.53
C ARG A 98 -7.69 -14.57 4.62
N HIS A 99 -6.60 -14.27 5.32
CA HIS A 99 -5.97 -15.15 6.29
C HIS A 99 -5.91 -14.49 7.68
N PRO A 100 -7.04 -14.28 8.38
CA PRO A 100 -7.10 -13.36 9.52
C PRO A 100 -6.43 -13.85 10.80
N THR A 101 -6.15 -15.15 10.94
CA THR A 101 -5.68 -15.78 12.20
C THR A 101 -4.43 -16.62 12.05
N ALA A 102 -4.06 -17.04 10.83
CA ALA A 102 -2.81 -17.74 10.56
C ALA A 102 -2.43 -17.55 9.08
N PRO A 103 -1.13 -17.48 8.74
CA PRO A 103 -0.70 -17.53 7.35
C PRO A 103 -1.02 -18.91 6.75
N PRO A 104 -1.27 -19.00 5.44
CA PRO A 104 -1.44 -20.28 4.76
C PRO A 104 -0.13 -21.08 4.75
N ALA A 105 -0.22 -22.40 4.53
CA ALA A 105 0.96 -23.26 4.45
C ALA A 105 1.89 -22.89 3.26
N THR A 106 1.31 -22.34 2.20
CA THR A 106 2.01 -21.77 1.05
C THR A 106 1.54 -20.33 0.88
N ALA A 107 2.47 -19.39 0.72
CA ALA A 107 2.18 -17.97 0.59
C ALA A 107 1.11 -17.70 -0.49
N ASP A 108 0.04 -17.00 -0.09
CA ASP A 108 -1.05 -16.59 -0.97
C ASP A 108 -0.78 -15.15 -1.45
N LEU A 109 -0.11 -15.03 -2.59
CA LEU A 109 0.20 -13.73 -3.19
C LEU A 109 -0.92 -13.17 -4.06
N ASP A 110 -2.11 -13.80 -4.03
CA ASP A 110 -3.26 -13.33 -4.78
C ASP A 110 -3.77 -11.99 -4.25
N ASP A 111 -3.78 -11.00 -5.14
CA ASP A 111 -4.27 -9.65 -4.86
C ASP A 111 -5.76 -9.46 -5.11
N HIS A 112 -6.49 -10.50 -5.55
CA HIS A 112 -7.94 -10.45 -5.72
C HIS A 112 -8.66 -10.58 -4.37
N PHE A 113 -8.68 -9.47 -3.63
CA PHE A 113 -9.49 -9.29 -2.43
C PHE A 113 -9.98 -7.84 -2.30
N GLY A 114 -10.97 -7.65 -1.44
CA GLY A 114 -11.45 -6.34 -1.03
C GLY A 114 -11.57 -6.28 0.49
N PHE A 115 -12.21 -5.22 0.94
CA PHE A 115 -12.53 -4.91 2.32
C PHE A 115 -14.03 -4.62 2.52
N ALA A 116 -14.87 -4.70 1.48
CA ALA A 116 -16.32 -4.47 1.58
C ALA A 116 -17.01 -5.44 2.56
N ASP A 117 -16.48 -6.65 2.72
CA ASP A 117 -16.93 -7.65 3.69
C ASP A 117 -16.22 -7.52 5.06
N ASP A 118 -15.44 -6.46 5.29
CA ASP A 118 -14.82 -6.09 6.57
C ASP A 118 -14.93 -4.57 6.87
N PRO A 119 -16.16 -4.00 6.88
CA PRO A 119 -16.35 -2.54 7.01
C PRO A 119 -15.87 -1.97 8.35
N ASN A 120 -15.82 -2.80 9.39
CA ASN A 120 -15.36 -2.41 10.72
C ASN A 120 -13.87 -2.70 10.95
N GLY A 121 -13.17 -3.28 9.97
CA GLY A 121 -11.75 -3.61 10.08
C GLY A 121 -11.42 -4.68 11.13
N VAL A 122 -12.32 -5.63 11.36
CA VAL A 122 -12.13 -6.72 12.34
C VAL A 122 -11.04 -7.66 11.86
N ARG A 123 -11.01 -8.00 10.55
CA ARG A 123 -9.98 -8.85 9.95
C ARG A 123 -8.74 -8.04 9.60
N CYS A 124 -8.87 -7.01 8.78
CA CYS A 124 -7.79 -6.10 8.40
C CYS A 124 -8.10 -4.70 8.92
N PRO A 125 -7.37 -4.18 9.93
CA PRO A 125 -7.66 -2.88 10.52
C PRO A 125 -7.78 -1.77 9.48
N LEU A 126 -8.69 -0.82 9.71
CA LEU A 126 -8.83 0.38 8.87
C LEU A 126 -7.50 1.18 8.79
N SER A 127 -6.67 1.06 9.83
CA SER A 127 -5.36 1.69 9.93
C SER A 127 -4.21 0.85 9.37
N ALA A 128 -4.47 -0.34 8.80
CA ALA A 128 -3.43 -1.15 8.20
C ALA A 128 -2.80 -0.42 7.01
N HIS A 129 -1.46 -0.48 6.90
CA HIS A 129 -0.69 0.25 5.90
C HIS A 129 -1.26 0.11 4.48
N ILE A 130 -1.52 -1.12 4.02
CA ILE A 130 -2.07 -1.33 2.66
C ILE A 130 -3.49 -0.78 2.49
N ARG A 131 -4.31 -0.74 3.55
CA ARG A 131 -5.71 -0.30 3.51
C ARG A 131 -5.81 1.22 3.51
N ILE A 132 -4.90 1.90 4.21
CA ILE A 132 -4.72 3.36 4.12
C ILE A 132 -4.24 3.75 2.72
N VAL A 133 -3.21 3.08 2.20
CA VAL A 133 -2.58 3.47 0.92
C VAL A 133 -3.47 3.10 -0.28
N ASN A 134 -4.19 1.99 -0.21
CA ASN A 134 -5.16 1.58 -1.21
C ASN A 134 -6.40 0.99 -0.52
N ALA A 135 -7.42 1.84 -0.36
CA ALA A 135 -8.68 1.49 0.27
C ALA A 135 -9.53 0.49 -0.52
N ARG A 136 -9.14 0.16 -1.77
CA ARG A 136 -9.84 -0.78 -2.65
C ARG A 136 -11.31 -0.41 -2.84
N ASP A 137 -12.21 -1.22 -2.31
CA ASP A 137 -13.67 -1.15 -2.33
C ASP A 137 -14.28 -0.55 -1.05
N ASP A 138 -13.45 -0.07 -0.11
CA ASP A 138 -13.93 0.78 0.99
C ASP A 138 -14.54 2.07 0.43
N GLU A 139 -15.66 2.48 1.01
CA GLU A 139 -16.26 3.74 0.66
C GLU A 139 -15.39 4.92 1.10
N LEU A 140 -15.06 5.78 0.15
CA LEU A 140 -14.44 7.06 0.46
C LEU A 140 -15.42 7.92 1.26
N THR A 141 -14.88 8.53 2.33
CA THR A 141 -15.57 9.59 3.08
C THR A 141 -15.99 10.72 2.15
N PHE A 142 -17.04 11.46 2.51
CA PHE A 142 -17.55 12.56 1.69
C PHE A 142 -16.47 13.56 1.22
N PRO A 143 -15.54 14.03 2.09
CA PRO A 143 -14.45 14.91 1.66
C PRO A 143 -13.52 14.25 0.62
N ASN A 144 -13.18 12.98 0.82
CA ASN A 144 -12.29 12.25 -0.08
C ASN A 144 -12.95 11.95 -1.42
N ARG A 145 -14.25 11.65 -1.43
CA ARG A 145 -15.04 11.43 -2.64
C ARG A 145 -15.12 12.69 -3.50
N SER A 146 -15.25 13.87 -2.87
CA SER A 146 -15.24 15.15 -3.58
C SER A 146 -13.85 15.49 -4.14
N ARG A 147 -12.78 15.17 -3.41
CA ARG A 147 -11.39 15.43 -3.84
C ARG A 147 -10.92 14.45 -4.92
N PHE A 148 -11.36 13.21 -4.84
CA PHE A 148 -10.93 12.11 -5.71
C PHE A 148 -12.14 11.42 -6.34
N PRO A 149 -12.82 12.08 -7.30
CA PRO A 149 -14.05 11.57 -7.90
C PRO A 149 -13.86 10.24 -8.66
N ASN A 150 -12.63 9.92 -9.06
CA ASN A 150 -12.27 8.69 -9.78
C ASN A 150 -11.71 7.59 -8.85
N GLY A 151 -11.87 7.75 -7.53
CA GLY A 151 -11.26 6.86 -6.53
C GLY A 151 -9.88 7.36 -6.05
N PRO A 152 -9.29 6.68 -5.05
CA PRO A 152 -8.04 7.12 -4.44
C PRO A 152 -6.88 7.16 -5.46
N PRO A 153 -5.96 8.13 -5.35
CA PRO A 153 -4.79 8.20 -6.22
C PRO A 153 -3.96 6.92 -6.19
N LYS A 154 -3.43 6.52 -7.34
CA LYS A 154 -2.58 5.34 -7.46
C LYS A 154 -1.12 5.75 -7.66
N PHE A 155 -0.20 4.93 -7.16
CA PHE A 155 1.24 5.14 -7.30
C PHE A 155 1.91 3.88 -7.82
N ILE A 156 2.86 4.05 -8.74
CA ILE A 156 3.81 3.00 -9.11
C ILE A 156 5.01 3.14 -8.17
N ARG A 157 5.26 2.11 -7.35
CA ARG A 157 6.37 2.10 -6.40
C ARG A 157 7.59 1.41 -7.04
N ARG A 158 8.73 2.09 -7.02
CA ARG A 158 10.03 1.59 -7.48
C ARG A 158 11.09 1.78 -6.39
N GLY A 159 10.72 1.39 -5.17
CA GLY A 159 11.62 1.49 -4.03
C GLY A 159 12.54 0.30 -3.88
N PHE A 160 13.63 0.50 -3.15
CA PHE A 160 14.59 -0.54 -2.80
C PHE A 160 15.15 -0.30 -1.39
N SER A 161 15.50 -1.39 -0.71
CA SER A 161 16.09 -1.29 0.62
C SER A 161 17.55 -0.84 0.56
N TYR A 162 17.99 -0.09 1.56
CA TYR A 162 19.40 0.20 1.82
C TYR A 162 19.79 -0.29 3.22
N GLY A 163 21.09 -0.53 3.41
CA GLY A 163 21.62 -1.14 4.63
C GLY A 163 21.47 -2.66 4.67
N PRO A 164 22.23 -3.35 5.53
CA PRO A 164 22.14 -4.80 5.68
C PRO A 164 20.84 -5.21 6.39
N PRO A 165 20.32 -6.42 6.09
CA PRO A 165 19.21 -7.01 6.84
C PRO A 165 19.52 -7.09 8.34
N PHE A 166 18.47 -6.95 9.16
CA PHE A 166 18.58 -6.97 10.61
C PHE A 166 17.31 -7.53 11.25
N GLU A 167 17.47 -8.45 12.21
CA GLU A 167 16.35 -9.13 12.89
C GLU A 167 16.39 -8.95 14.41
N GLY A 168 17.41 -8.26 14.94
CA GLY A 168 17.60 -8.11 16.38
C GLY A 168 16.61 -7.14 17.03
N ILE A 169 16.67 -7.09 18.36
CA ILE A 169 15.87 -6.18 19.20
C ILE A 169 16.71 -5.06 19.83
N SER A 170 18.03 -5.08 19.70
CA SER A 170 18.94 -4.02 20.17
C SER A 170 19.53 -3.33 18.95
N ASP A 171 19.51 -2.00 18.92
CA ASP A 171 20.10 -1.24 17.81
C ASP A 171 21.59 -1.59 17.65
N ASP A 172 22.00 -1.87 16.42
CA ASP A 172 23.38 -2.18 16.04
C ASP A 172 24.13 -0.96 15.48
N GLY A 173 23.47 0.20 15.41
CA GLY A 173 24.03 1.47 14.96
C GLY A 173 24.23 1.56 13.45
N ILE A 174 23.74 0.59 12.67
CA ILE A 174 23.87 0.59 11.21
C ILE A 174 22.60 1.17 10.59
N GLU A 175 22.74 2.20 9.75
CA GLU A 175 21.59 2.77 9.06
C GLU A 175 21.01 1.82 8.01
N ARG A 176 19.67 1.77 7.98
CA ARG A 176 18.90 0.95 7.06
C ARG A 176 17.51 1.54 6.82
N GLY A 177 16.90 1.15 5.72
CA GLY A 177 15.55 1.57 5.40
C GLY A 177 15.18 1.36 3.94
N ILE A 178 14.34 2.26 3.41
CA ILE A 178 13.88 2.22 2.02
C ILE A 178 14.13 3.57 1.33
N VAL A 179 14.49 3.50 0.05
CA VAL A 179 14.52 4.60 -0.91
C VAL A 179 13.43 4.38 -1.96
#